data_AF-A0AA39L6E9-F1
#
_entry.id   AF-A0AA39L6E9-F1
#
_cell.length_a   1.000
_cell.length_b   1.000
_cell.length_c   1.000
_cell.angle_alpha   90.00
_cell.angle_beta   90.00
_cell.angle_gamma   90.00
#
_symmetry.space_group_name_H-M   'P 1'
#
loop_
_entity.id
_entity.type
_entity.pdbx_description
1 polymer ?
#
loop_
_entity_poly.entity_id
_entity_poly.type
_entity_poly.pdbx_seq_one_letter_code
_entity_poly.pdbx_strand_id
1 'polypeptide(L)'
;MESSASPADTPLGQVRILLQTRTHLPVGQGRGEKLEFMKDIVCQHLWKRDFDKGQERWYPYNDLFGLEDRLCFFLIDHFGHNHAQEREGPVPVLRFEWDGEALNQIHEDLPSKLKTELEKWPFTWEGRKWHRVPKEPDGTYSPVNFRLIMRSQLRLGVPLLQDHIEFVGKYPEHALWLREHLEEHLWAVLEPYSNLPPRVRHERAI
;
A
#
# COMPACT_ATOMS: atom_id res chain seq x y z
N MET A 1 -28.99 42.91 15.24
CA MET A 1 -27.61 42.48 15.51
C MET A 1 -27.58 40.99 15.25
N GLU A 2 -27.26 40.63 14.01
CA GLU A 2 -27.15 39.24 13.56
C GLU A 2 -25.86 38.64 14.15
N SER A 3 -26.02 37.53 14.85
CA SER A 3 -24.91 36.72 15.33
C SER A 3 -24.39 35.90 14.15
N SER A 4 -23.27 36.33 13.58
CA SER A 4 -22.52 35.54 12.61
C SER A 4 -21.88 34.35 13.32
N ALA A 5 -22.59 33.23 13.35
CA ALA A 5 -22.00 31.95 13.71
C ALA A 5 -21.10 31.49 12.55
N SER A 6 -19.78 31.56 12.75
CA SER A 6 -18.80 30.84 11.94
C SER A 6 -19.16 29.34 11.94
N PRO A 7 -18.94 28.60 10.83
CA PRO A 7 -19.21 27.17 10.81
C PRO A 7 -18.29 26.49 11.83
N ALA A 8 -18.91 25.77 12.77
CA ALA A 8 -18.22 25.10 13.85
C ALA A 8 -17.19 24.10 13.31
N ASP A 9 -15.92 24.29 13.70
CA ASP A 9 -14.86 23.27 13.73
C ASP A 9 -15.31 22.10 14.63
N THR A 10 -16.18 21.25 14.09
CA THR A 10 -16.44 19.96 14.73
C THR A 10 -15.34 19.04 14.22
N PRO A 11 -14.38 18.60 15.05
CA PRO A 11 -13.47 17.55 14.62
C PRO A 11 -14.37 16.40 14.21
N LEU A 12 -14.29 15.99 12.94
CA LEU A 12 -14.94 14.76 12.46
C LEU A 12 -14.65 13.72 13.53
N GLY A 13 -15.70 13.26 14.22
CA GLY A 13 -15.55 12.29 15.30
C GLY A 13 -14.99 10.98 14.75
N GLN A 14 -15.28 9.85 15.39
CA GLN A 14 -14.83 8.57 14.84
C GLN A 14 -15.35 8.38 13.40
N VAL A 15 -14.45 8.24 12.44
CA VAL A 15 -14.78 8.19 11.00
C VAL A 15 -13.83 7.24 10.29
N ARG A 16 -14.34 6.57 9.26
CA ARG A 16 -13.57 5.71 8.37
C ARG A 16 -13.40 6.38 7.02
N ILE A 17 -12.17 6.37 6.52
CA ILE A 17 -11.84 6.86 5.20
C ILE A 17 -11.48 5.68 4.31
N LEU A 18 -12.22 5.52 3.21
CA LEU A 18 -11.83 4.66 2.09
C LEU A 18 -11.24 5.53 0.99
N LEU A 19 -9.93 5.46 0.83
CA LEU A 19 -9.18 6.18 -0.18
C LEU A 19 -8.81 5.23 -1.32
N GLN A 20 -9.03 5.65 -2.57
CA GLN A 20 -8.57 4.95 -3.76
C GLN A 20 -7.58 5.82 -4.54
N THR A 21 -6.64 5.18 -5.24
CA THR A 21 -5.72 5.84 -6.18
C THR A 21 -5.08 4.82 -7.11
N ARG A 22 -4.17 5.25 -8.00
CA ARG A 22 -3.35 4.37 -8.85
C ARG A 22 -1.91 4.37 -8.36
N THR A 23 -1.22 3.24 -8.42
CA THR A 23 0.12 3.02 -7.85
C THR A 23 1.23 3.98 -8.32
N HIS A 24 1.06 4.64 -9.46
CA HIS A 24 2.02 5.61 -9.99
C HIS A 24 1.79 7.05 -9.50
N LEU A 25 0.63 7.36 -8.92
CA LEU A 25 0.22 8.72 -8.53
C LEU A 25 0.75 9.21 -7.17
N PRO A 26 0.94 8.37 -6.14
CA PRO A 26 1.52 8.82 -4.88
C PRO A 26 2.94 9.32 -5.06
N VAL A 27 3.25 10.46 -4.43
CA VAL A 27 4.59 11.05 -4.46
C VAL A 27 5.54 10.24 -3.57
N GLY A 28 6.75 9.98 -4.07
CA GLY A 28 7.81 9.26 -3.35
C GLY A 28 8.56 8.27 -4.23
N GLN A 29 9.82 8.00 -3.89
CA GLN A 29 10.70 7.12 -4.66
C GLN A 29 10.44 5.64 -4.37
N GLY A 30 10.01 5.31 -3.15
CA GLY A 30 9.78 3.95 -2.72
C GLY A 30 8.48 3.78 -1.95
N ARG A 31 8.15 2.53 -1.64
CA ARG A 31 6.93 2.19 -0.89
C ARG A 31 6.77 3.01 0.39
N GLY A 32 7.82 3.17 1.18
CA GLY A 32 7.76 3.89 2.46
C GLY A 32 7.23 5.31 2.29
N GLU A 33 7.89 6.11 1.44
CA GLU A 33 7.50 7.49 1.17
C GLU A 33 6.10 7.61 0.57
N LYS A 34 5.77 6.75 -0.40
CA LYS A 34 4.42 6.72 -1.00
C LYS A 34 3.33 6.42 0.02
N LEU A 35 3.60 5.52 0.97
CA LEU A 35 2.66 5.20 2.04
C LEU A 35 2.51 6.36 3.03
N GLU A 36 3.60 7.05 3.40
CA GLU A 36 3.50 8.23 4.27
C GLU A 36 2.74 9.36 3.58
N PHE A 37 3.05 9.66 2.31
CA PHE A 37 2.31 10.65 1.52
C PHE A 37 0.80 10.39 1.51
N MET A 38 0.37 9.14 1.25
CA MET A 38 -1.05 8.81 1.18
C MET A 38 -1.77 8.92 2.52
N LYS A 39 -1.08 8.73 3.65
CA LYS A 39 -1.66 8.96 4.97
C LYS A 39 -1.80 10.45 5.24
N ASP A 40 -0.72 11.19 5.03
CA ASP A 40 -0.65 12.61 5.37
C ASP A 40 -1.63 13.41 4.54
N ILE A 41 -1.81 13.12 3.26
CA ILE A 41 -2.71 13.90 2.41
C ILE A 41 -4.17 13.85 2.88
N VAL A 42 -4.63 12.70 3.36
CA VAL A 42 -5.97 12.57 3.95
C VAL A 42 -6.06 13.36 5.25
N CYS A 43 -5.05 13.22 6.12
CA CYS A 43 -5.06 13.88 7.41
C CYS A 43 -4.95 15.40 7.30
N GLN A 44 -4.13 15.90 6.38
CA GLN A 44 -3.98 17.32 6.08
C GLN A 44 -5.25 17.88 5.46
N HIS A 45 -5.95 17.11 4.63
CA HIS A 45 -7.22 17.53 4.05
C HIS A 45 -8.31 17.68 5.11
N LEU A 46 -8.52 16.65 5.94
CA LEU A 46 -9.64 16.54 6.87
C LEU A 46 -9.40 17.21 8.23
N TRP A 47 -8.19 17.08 8.79
CA TRP A 47 -7.86 17.48 10.16
C TRP A 47 -6.75 18.53 10.25
N LYS A 48 -6.24 19.02 9.10
CA LYS A 48 -5.19 20.06 9.02
C LYS A 48 -3.91 19.70 9.80
N ARG A 49 -3.56 18.41 9.83
CA ARG A 49 -2.34 17.88 10.45
C ARG A 49 -1.86 16.63 9.73
N ASP A 50 -0.62 16.23 10.00
CA ASP A 50 -0.07 14.96 9.52
C ASP A 50 -0.68 13.76 10.26
N PHE A 51 -0.42 12.57 9.73
CA PHE A 51 -0.89 11.32 10.29
C PHE A 51 -0.32 11.05 11.69
N ASP A 52 -1.18 10.65 12.62
CA ASP A 52 -0.83 10.33 14.00
C ASP A 52 -1.25 8.90 14.34
N LYS A 53 -0.27 8.02 14.57
CA LYS A 53 -0.52 6.62 14.97
C LYS A 53 -1.28 6.49 16.30
N GLY A 54 -1.28 7.54 17.13
CA GLY A 54 -2.06 7.65 18.35
C GLY A 54 -3.53 7.97 18.11
N GLN A 55 -3.92 8.40 16.91
CA GLN A 55 -5.30 8.78 16.58
C GLN A 55 -5.87 8.02 15.38
N GLU A 56 -5.00 7.46 14.54
CA GLU A 56 -5.35 6.75 13.33
C GLU A 56 -4.82 5.31 13.29
N ARG A 57 -5.65 4.40 12.77
CA ARG A 57 -5.24 3.09 12.25
C ARG A 57 -5.35 3.14 10.75
N TRP A 58 -4.49 2.40 10.05
CA TRP A 58 -4.52 2.41 8.60
C TRP A 58 -4.12 1.06 8.00
N TYR A 59 -4.66 0.76 6.83
CA TYR A 59 -4.42 -0.48 6.12
C TYR A 59 -4.38 -0.26 4.59
N PRO A 60 -3.24 -0.54 3.94
CA PRO A 60 -3.17 -0.56 2.48
C PRO A 60 -3.65 -1.90 1.91
N TYR A 61 -4.22 -1.82 0.70
CA TYR A 61 -4.57 -2.96 -0.14
C TYR A 61 -4.15 -2.70 -1.58
N ASN A 62 -3.52 -3.71 -2.20
CA ASN A 62 -3.00 -3.64 -3.56
C ASN A 62 -2.00 -2.49 -3.79
N ASP A 63 -1.23 -2.10 -2.77
CA ASP A 63 -0.17 -1.09 -2.79
C ASP A 63 1.10 -1.57 -3.50
N LEU A 64 0.92 -2.17 -4.67
CA LEU A 64 1.97 -2.73 -5.51
C LEU A 64 2.69 -1.59 -6.27
N PHE A 65 3.36 -0.68 -5.55
CA PHE A 65 3.96 0.53 -6.14
C PHE A 65 5.09 0.29 -7.12
N GLY A 66 5.66 -0.91 -7.17
CA GLY A 66 6.59 -1.31 -8.22
C GLY A 66 5.88 -1.59 -9.55
N LEU A 67 4.55 -1.71 -9.56
CA LEU A 67 3.75 -1.86 -10.76
C LEU A 67 3.11 -0.53 -11.14
N GLU A 68 3.07 -0.23 -12.43
CA GLU A 68 2.37 0.93 -12.95
C GLU A 68 0.86 0.64 -13.08
N ASP A 69 0.10 1.73 -13.00
CA ASP A 69 -1.34 1.76 -13.29
C ASP A 69 -2.22 0.71 -12.58
N ARG A 70 -1.92 0.39 -11.32
CA ARG A 70 -2.77 -0.51 -10.51
C ARG A 70 -3.63 0.29 -9.55
N LEU A 71 -4.93 0.00 -9.53
CA LEU A 71 -5.85 0.54 -8.53
C LEU A 71 -5.46 0.02 -7.14
N CYS A 72 -5.21 0.91 -6.21
CA CYS A 72 -4.90 0.58 -4.82
C CYS A 72 -5.81 1.35 -3.87
N PHE A 73 -5.96 0.80 -2.67
CA PHE A 73 -6.89 1.30 -1.67
C PHE A 73 -6.20 1.45 -0.32
N PHE A 74 -6.61 2.47 0.43
CA PHE A 74 -6.18 2.70 1.79
C PHE A 74 -7.41 2.89 2.65
N LEU A 75 -7.44 2.14 3.75
CA LEU A 75 -8.44 2.32 4.78
C LEU A 75 -7.82 3.05 5.95
N ILE A 76 -8.44 4.12 6.43
CA ILE A 76 -7.98 4.88 7.59
C ILE A 76 -9.15 5.00 8.58
N ASP A 77 -8.95 4.50 9.80
CA ASP A 77 -9.87 4.69 10.92
C ASP A 77 -9.32 5.81 11.81
N HIS A 78 -10.00 6.95 11.83
CA HIS A 78 -9.75 8.00 12.82
C HIS A 78 -10.59 7.72 14.07
N PHE A 79 -9.94 7.49 15.20
CA PHE A 79 -10.58 7.16 16.46
C PHE A 79 -10.30 8.19 17.58
N GLY A 80 -9.54 9.24 17.26
CA GLY A 80 -9.15 10.31 18.20
C GLY A 80 -8.23 9.82 19.32
N HIS A 81 -8.11 10.59 20.39
CA HIS A 81 -7.19 10.28 21.50
C HIS A 81 -7.72 9.23 22.51
N ASN A 82 -8.99 8.83 22.38
CA ASN A 82 -9.60 7.87 23.32
C ASN A 82 -9.66 6.47 22.71
N HIS A 83 -8.60 5.69 22.93
CA HIS A 83 -8.45 4.34 22.40
C HIS A 83 -9.44 3.31 22.95
N ALA A 84 -10.05 3.58 24.10
CA ALA A 84 -10.92 2.64 24.82
C ALA A 84 -12.41 2.79 24.46
N GLN A 85 -12.75 3.76 23.62
CA GLN A 85 -14.14 4.03 23.29
C GLN A 85 -14.64 3.03 22.24
N GLU A 86 -15.35 2.00 22.72
CA GLU A 86 -16.22 1.20 21.87
C GLU A 86 -17.28 2.10 21.24
N ARG A 87 -17.56 1.86 19.96
CA ARG A 87 -18.53 2.65 19.22
C ARG A 87 -19.88 1.95 19.28
N GLU A 88 -20.90 2.70 19.68
CA GLU A 88 -22.28 2.31 19.45
C GLU A 88 -22.75 2.88 18.10
N GLY A 89 -23.22 2.00 17.21
CA GLY A 89 -23.79 2.37 15.91
C GLY A 89 -22.82 2.39 14.72
N PRO A 90 -23.33 2.63 13.50
CA PRO A 90 -22.56 2.52 12.28
C PRO A 90 -21.47 3.60 12.17
N VAL A 91 -20.37 3.24 11.53
CA VAL A 91 -19.25 4.15 11.26
C VAL A 91 -19.51 4.92 9.96
N PRO A 92 -19.51 6.26 9.97
CA PRO A 92 -19.50 7.04 8.74
C PRO A 92 -18.28 6.67 7.92
N VAL A 93 -18.52 6.27 6.68
CA VAL A 93 -17.48 5.97 5.70
C VAL A 93 -17.43 7.12 4.70
N LEU A 94 -16.34 7.89 4.74
CA LEU A 94 -16.04 8.88 3.71
C LEU A 94 -15.18 8.24 2.64
N ARG A 95 -15.44 8.58 1.38
CA ARG A 95 -14.72 8.05 0.23
C ARG A 95 -13.98 9.15 -0.49
N PHE A 96 -12.73 8.88 -0.82
CA PHE A 96 -11.90 9.81 -1.56
C PHE A 96 -11.12 9.11 -2.67
N GLU A 97 -10.78 9.88 -3.69
CA GLU A 97 -9.83 9.52 -4.72
C GLU A 97 -8.67 10.52 -4.74
N TRP A 98 -7.45 10.00 -4.81
CA TRP A 98 -6.27 10.79 -5.19
C TRP A 98 -5.99 10.58 -6.67
N ASP A 99 -6.11 11.64 -7.45
CA ASP A 99 -5.93 11.63 -8.92
C ASP A 99 -4.51 12.00 -9.37
N GLY A 100 -3.61 12.34 -8.43
CA GLY A 100 -2.26 12.81 -8.70
C GLY A 100 -2.07 14.31 -8.43
N GLU A 101 -3.16 15.06 -8.29
CA GLU A 101 -3.15 16.52 -8.08
C GLU A 101 -4.00 16.93 -6.87
N ALA A 102 -5.18 16.34 -6.73
CA ALA A 102 -6.16 16.68 -5.71
C ALA A 102 -6.80 15.43 -5.06
N LEU A 103 -7.25 15.64 -3.81
CA LEU A 103 -8.04 14.67 -3.08
C LEU A 103 -9.53 14.98 -3.30
N ASN A 104 -10.19 14.17 -4.12
CA ASN A 104 -11.56 14.37 -4.54
C ASN A 104 -12.52 13.49 -3.72
N GLN A 105 -13.59 14.09 -3.19
CA GLN A 105 -14.60 13.31 -2.45
C GLN A 105 -15.51 12.56 -3.43
N ILE A 106 -15.72 11.27 -3.19
CA ILE A 106 -16.65 10.44 -3.95
C ILE A 106 -17.98 10.38 -3.21
N HIS A 107 -19.05 10.82 -3.86
CA HIS A 107 -20.41 10.81 -3.31
C HIS A 107 -21.24 9.59 -3.73
N GLU A 108 -20.71 8.73 -4.60
CA GLU A 108 -21.38 7.51 -5.03
C GLU A 108 -21.55 6.53 -3.86
N ASP A 109 -22.68 5.83 -3.85
CA ASP A 109 -22.92 4.78 -2.86
C ASP A 109 -22.01 3.58 -3.08
N LEU A 110 -21.58 2.96 -1.97
CA LEU A 110 -20.89 1.68 -2.03
C LEU A 110 -21.88 0.55 -2.30
N PRO A 111 -21.48 -0.48 -3.06
CA PRO A 111 -22.22 -1.73 -3.12
C PRO A 111 -22.51 -2.23 -1.71
N SER A 112 -23.75 -2.68 -1.45
CA SER A 112 -24.23 -2.98 -0.09
C SER A 112 -23.32 -3.93 0.69
N LYS A 113 -22.74 -4.93 0.00
CA LYS A 113 -21.78 -5.88 0.61
C LYS A 113 -20.51 -5.20 1.13
N LEU A 114 -19.97 -4.24 0.38
CA LEU A 114 -18.79 -3.47 0.81
C LEU A 114 -19.14 -2.52 1.94
N LYS A 115 -20.31 -1.88 1.87
CA LYS A 115 -20.80 -1.00 2.93
C LYS A 115 -20.89 -1.73 4.28
N THR A 116 -21.53 -2.90 4.31
CA THR A 116 -21.66 -3.70 5.55
C THR A 116 -20.31 -4.09 6.15
N GLU A 117 -19.34 -4.47 5.33
CA GLU A 117 -17.99 -4.78 5.83
C GLU A 117 -17.26 -3.53 6.35
N LEU A 118 -17.41 -2.40 5.65
CA LEU A 118 -16.80 -1.13 6.03
C LEU A 118 -17.51 -0.44 7.21
N GLU A 119 -18.68 -0.89 7.64
CA GLU A 119 -19.34 -0.35 8.84
C GLU A 119 -18.85 -1.02 10.15
N LYS A 120 -18.15 -2.17 10.07
CA LYS A 120 -17.64 -2.89 11.25
C LYS A 120 -16.54 -2.08 11.96
N TRP A 121 -16.66 -1.87 13.28
CA TRP A 121 -15.70 -1.10 14.07
C TRP A 121 -15.02 -1.90 15.18
N PRO A 122 -13.71 -1.71 15.42
CA PRO A 122 -12.77 -1.09 14.48
C PRO A 122 -12.69 -1.95 13.21
N PHE A 123 -12.01 -1.47 12.16
CA PHE A 123 -11.71 -2.37 11.04
C PHE A 123 -10.73 -3.41 11.56
N THR A 124 -11.24 -4.50 12.09
CA THR A 124 -10.43 -5.64 12.51
C THR A 124 -10.27 -6.53 11.30
N TRP A 125 -9.12 -6.43 10.65
CA TRP A 125 -8.72 -7.48 9.70
C TRP A 125 -8.31 -8.73 10.49
N GLU A 126 -9.27 -9.37 11.17
CA GLU A 126 -9.09 -10.59 11.99
C GLU A 126 -8.53 -11.79 11.19
N GLY A 127 -8.44 -11.67 9.86
CA GLY A 127 -7.95 -12.72 8.96
C GLY A 127 -6.49 -12.67 8.54
N ARG A 128 -5.71 -11.58 8.76
CA ARG A 128 -4.28 -11.59 8.41
C ARG A 128 -3.48 -12.24 9.53
N LYS A 129 -3.52 -13.56 9.60
CA LYS A 129 -2.33 -14.30 10.05
C LYS A 129 -1.26 -13.96 9.02
N TRP A 130 -0.32 -13.08 9.37
CA TRP A 130 0.89 -12.93 8.58
C TRP A 130 1.55 -14.30 8.60
N HIS A 131 1.32 -15.09 7.56
CA HIS A 131 2.05 -16.32 7.35
C HIS A 131 3.49 -15.89 7.10
N ARG A 132 4.25 -15.79 8.19
CA ARG A 132 5.68 -15.60 8.11
C ARG A 132 6.19 -16.79 7.35
N VAL A 133 6.79 -16.53 6.21
CA VAL A 133 7.51 -17.57 5.48
C VAL A 133 8.49 -18.17 6.49
N PRO A 134 8.49 -19.49 6.69
CA PRO A 134 9.35 -20.11 7.67
C PRO A 134 10.81 -19.86 7.28
N LYS A 135 11.61 -19.57 8.29
CA LYS A 135 13.07 -19.51 8.18
C LYS A 135 13.63 -20.89 8.49
N GLU A 136 14.76 -21.20 7.88
CA GLU A 136 15.56 -22.37 8.21
C GLU A 136 16.16 -22.24 9.62
N PRO A 137 16.68 -23.33 10.24
CA PRO A 137 17.23 -23.29 11.60
C PRO A 137 18.37 -22.29 11.80
N ASP A 138 19.08 -21.92 10.74
CA ASP A 138 20.14 -20.91 10.74
C ASP A 138 19.60 -19.46 10.68
N GLY A 139 18.27 -19.28 10.63
CA GLY A 139 17.62 -17.97 10.57
C GLY A 139 17.52 -17.37 9.16
N THR A 140 17.94 -18.09 8.12
CA THR A 140 17.88 -17.66 6.72
C THR A 140 16.61 -18.18 6.02
N TYR A 141 16.34 -17.68 4.82
CA TYR A 141 15.29 -18.22 3.97
C TYR A 141 15.89 -19.21 2.98
N SER A 142 15.19 -20.33 2.73
CA SER A 142 15.54 -21.18 1.59
C SER A 142 15.53 -20.37 0.29
N PRO A 143 16.37 -20.71 -0.70
CA PRO A 143 16.43 -19.95 -1.96
C PRO A 143 15.08 -19.82 -2.69
N VAL A 144 14.24 -20.85 -2.61
CA VAL A 144 12.86 -20.84 -3.16
C VAL A 144 11.97 -19.83 -2.45
N ASN A 145 12.07 -19.72 -1.12
CA ASN A 145 11.33 -18.74 -0.35
C ASN A 145 11.85 -17.32 -0.60
N PHE A 146 13.17 -17.17 -0.70
CA PHE A 146 13.80 -15.87 -0.91
C PHE A 146 13.43 -15.25 -2.25
N ARG A 147 13.41 -16.02 -3.36
CA ARG A 147 12.93 -15.50 -4.66
C ARG A 147 11.47 -15.03 -4.63
N LEU A 148 10.60 -15.68 -3.84
CA LEU A 148 9.20 -15.27 -3.70
C LEU A 148 9.07 -13.97 -2.90
N ILE A 149 9.84 -13.85 -1.81
CA ILE A 149 9.92 -12.63 -1.00
C ILE A 149 10.42 -11.47 -1.86
N MET A 150 11.50 -11.68 -2.60
CA MET A 150 12.09 -10.66 -3.46
C MET A 150 11.13 -10.22 -4.57
N ARG A 151 10.43 -11.17 -5.23
CA ARG A 151 9.38 -10.82 -6.22
C ARG A 151 8.30 -9.95 -5.60
N SER A 152 7.84 -10.31 -4.40
CA SER A 152 6.81 -9.55 -3.67
C SER A 152 7.30 -8.14 -3.32
N GLN A 153 8.51 -8.03 -2.78
CA GLN A 153 9.12 -6.76 -2.40
C GLN A 153 9.32 -5.82 -3.59
N LEU A 154 9.82 -6.31 -4.71
CA LEU A 154 9.97 -5.50 -5.93
C LEU A 154 8.62 -5.00 -6.43
N ARG A 155 7.59 -5.85 -6.47
CA ARG A 155 6.23 -5.43 -6.85
C ARG A 155 5.62 -4.43 -5.88
N LEU A 156 5.95 -4.53 -4.60
CA LEU A 156 5.58 -3.55 -3.59
C LEU A 156 6.30 -2.21 -3.77
N GLY A 157 7.35 -2.13 -4.59
CA GLY A 157 8.18 -0.92 -4.73
C GLY A 157 9.16 -0.75 -3.57
N VAL A 158 9.59 -1.86 -2.96
CA VAL A 158 10.68 -1.86 -1.98
C VAL A 158 12.00 -1.70 -2.74
N PRO A 159 12.91 -0.79 -2.31
CA PRO A 159 14.21 -0.64 -2.92
C PRO A 159 15.01 -1.94 -2.99
N LEU A 160 15.91 -2.04 -3.97
CA LEU A 160 16.80 -3.17 -4.10
C LEU A 160 17.75 -3.22 -2.90
N LEU A 161 17.84 -4.38 -2.23
CA LEU A 161 18.67 -4.61 -1.06
C LEU A 161 19.96 -5.35 -1.46
N GLN A 162 21.00 -5.24 -0.64
CA GLN A 162 22.28 -5.94 -0.87
C GLN A 162 22.09 -7.46 -0.97
N ASP A 163 21.28 -8.06 -0.10
CA ASP A 163 20.96 -9.49 -0.13
C ASP A 163 20.30 -9.94 -1.45
N HIS A 164 19.55 -9.05 -2.11
CA HIS A 164 18.94 -9.33 -3.41
C HIS A 164 20.00 -9.46 -4.50
N ILE A 165 20.97 -8.53 -4.50
CA ILE A 165 22.09 -8.49 -5.44
C ILE A 165 22.92 -9.75 -5.30
N GLU A 166 23.31 -10.11 -4.07
CA GLU A 166 24.08 -11.32 -3.78
C GLU A 166 23.33 -12.59 -4.20
N PHE A 167 22.01 -12.63 -3.96
CA PHE A 167 21.19 -13.78 -4.29
C PHE A 167 21.12 -14.06 -5.79
N VAL A 168 20.87 -13.04 -6.63
CA VAL A 168 20.76 -13.24 -8.09
C VAL A 168 22.09 -13.55 -8.75
N GLY A 169 23.21 -13.11 -8.15
CA GLY A 169 24.55 -13.52 -8.58
C GLY A 169 24.87 -14.97 -8.19
N LYS A 170 24.49 -15.37 -6.96
CA LYS A 170 24.81 -16.70 -6.41
C LYS A 170 23.95 -17.84 -6.95
N TYR A 171 22.68 -17.58 -7.28
CA TYR A 171 21.69 -18.60 -7.66
C TYR A 171 21.09 -18.35 -9.06
N PRO A 172 21.78 -18.71 -10.16
CA PRO A 172 21.35 -18.39 -11.53
C PRO A 172 19.99 -19.01 -11.91
N GLU A 173 19.65 -20.19 -11.41
CA GLU A 173 18.35 -20.84 -11.62
C GLU A 173 17.20 -20.03 -11.02
N HIS A 174 17.44 -19.35 -9.90
CA HIS A 174 16.44 -18.49 -9.28
C HIS A 174 16.40 -17.11 -9.94
N ALA A 175 17.53 -16.58 -10.39
CA ALA A 175 17.57 -15.40 -11.24
C ALA A 175 16.77 -15.62 -12.53
N LEU A 176 16.89 -16.79 -13.17
CA LEU A 176 16.13 -17.12 -14.39
C LEU A 176 14.63 -17.15 -14.10
N TRP A 177 14.24 -17.79 -12.99
CA TRP A 177 12.85 -17.81 -12.56
C TRP A 177 12.32 -16.38 -12.33
N LEU A 178 13.08 -15.52 -11.65
CA LEU A 178 12.70 -14.12 -11.42
C LEU A 178 12.53 -13.36 -12.73
N ARG A 179 13.44 -13.53 -13.68
CA ARG A 179 13.35 -12.95 -15.03
C ARG A 179 12.08 -13.36 -15.76
N GLU A 180 11.58 -14.57 -15.55
CA GLU A 180 10.34 -15.07 -16.19
C GLU A 180 9.06 -14.63 -15.48
N HIS A 181 9.15 -14.25 -14.20
CA HIS A 181 7.97 -13.99 -13.35
C HIS A 181 7.85 -12.54 -12.89
N LEU A 182 8.83 -11.69 -13.20
CA LEU A 182 8.79 -10.25 -13.00
C LEU A 182 8.41 -9.53 -14.29
N GLU A 183 7.76 -8.39 -14.10
CA GLU A 183 7.58 -7.39 -15.13
C GLU A 183 8.94 -6.88 -15.64
N GLU A 184 9.04 -6.51 -16.93
CA GLU A 184 10.33 -6.22 -17.59
C GLU A 184 11.12 -5.12 -16.88
N HIS A 185 10.47 -4.04 -16.45
CA HIS A 185 11.12 -2.95 -15.74
C HIS A 185 11.59 -3.35 -14.33
N LEU A 186 10.91 -4.29 -13.67
CA LEU A 186 11.35 -4.85 -12.39
C LEU A 186 12.50 -5.83 -12.55
N TRP A 187 12.57 -6.56 -13.68
CA TRP A 187 13.75 -7.37 -13.99
C TRP A 187 14.95 -6.50 -14.33
N ALA A 188 14.76 -5.41 -15.07
CA ALA A 188 15.84 -4.53 -15.52
C ALA A 188 16.69 -3.97 -14.35
N VAL A 189 16.12 -3.81 -13.15
CA VAL A 189 16.88 -3.39 -11.96
C VAL A 189 17.77 -4.49 -11.36
N LEU A 190 17.45 -5.77 -11.59
CA LEU A 190 18.21 -6.93 -11.13
C LEU A 190 19.22 -7.42 -12.16
N GLU A 191 18.92 -7.25 -13.44
CA GLU A 191 19.67 -7.81 -14.56
C GLU A 191 21.19 -7.55 -14.49
N PRO A 192 21.68 -6.33 -14.15
CA PRO A 192 23.12 -6.04 -14.07
C PRO A 192 23.88 -6.88 -13.05
N TYR A 193 23.17 -7.45 -12.07
CA TYR A 193 23.75 -8.25 -10.98
C TYR A 193 23.60 -9.76 -11.22
N SER A 194 22.86 -10.14 -12.25
CA SER A 194 22.63 -11.54 -12.57
C SER A 194 23.75 -12.11 -13.43
N ASN A 195 24.13 -13.36 -13.18
CA ASN A 195 25.09 -14.10 -14.02
C ASN A 195 24.42 -14.75 -15.24
N LEU A 196 23.26 -14.24 -15.67
CA LEU A 196 22.52 -14.78 -16.80
C LEU A 196 22.98 -14.15 -18.11
N PRO A 197 22.95 -14.90 -19.22
CA PRO A 197 23.14 -14.30 -20.53
C PRO A 197 21.99 -13.30 -20.83
N PRO A 198 22.28 -12.22 -21.59
CA PRO A 198 21.26 -11.27 -22.04
C PRO A 198 20.10 -12.00 -22.72
N ARG A 199 18.88 -11.48 -22.58
CA ARG A 199 17.74 -12.00 -23.36
C ARG A 199 18.02 -11.79 -24.84
N VAL A 200 18.10 -12.88 -25.60
CA VAL A 200 18.09 -12.82 -27.06
C VAL A 200 16.71 -12.30 -27.47
N ARG A 201 16.62 -11.02 -27.83
CA ARG A 201 15.42 -10.47 -28.46
C ARG A 201 15.38 -11.05 -29.87
N HIS A 202 14.54 -12.07 -30.07
CA HIS A 202 14.14 -12.44 -31.42
C HIS A 202 13.34 -11.26 -31.98
N GLU A 203 13.99 -10.42 -32.79
CA GLU A 203 13.30 -9.50 -33.67
C GLU A 203 12.31 -10.33 -34.48
N ARG A 204 11.02 -10.10 -34.26
CA ARG A 204 10.00 -10.64 -35.14
C ARG A 204 10.25 -9.99 -36.49
N ALA A 205 10.81 -10.76 -37.42
CA ALA A 205 10.81 -10.41 -38.83
C ALA A 205 9.37 -10.07 -39.22
N ILE A 206 9.18 -8.84 -39.70
CA ILE A 206 7.92 -8.32 -40.25
C ILE A 206 7.64 -9.04 -41.57
#